data_AF-A0A437MQA1-F1
#
_entry.id   AF-A0A437MQA1-F1
#
_cell.length_a   1.000
_cell.length_b   1.000
_cell.length_c   1.000
_cell.angle_alpha   90.00
_cell.angle_beta   90.00
_cell.angle_gamma   90.00
#
_symmetry.space_group_name_H-M   'P 1'
#
loop_
_entity.id
_entity.type
_entity.pdbx_description
1 polymer ?
#
loop_
_entity_poly.entity_id
_entity_poly.type
_entity_poly.pdbx_seq_one_letter_code
_entity_poly.pdbx_strand_id
1 'polypeptide(L)'
;MLTIFLLGTAVLSSCRKDEDLNAFVDKKTDSTAISSSIGSFLATEGKLKVVLEDSTYTFDAAVDSIAFIKVDTAGSEYFGITAINKAHTVSFGISGAGAAVNKTKATVAGGQLLFKLDSQAVAYTLSRQAHKLDLGKLNLKKYKEEEEKGIEAKGSFTTFLEKGAIKDSVMYKVTGSFDLKF
;
A
#
# COMPACT_ATOMS: atom_id res chain seq x y z
N MET A 1 56.22 19.91 -29.77
CA MET A 1 55.57 19.12 -28.71
C MET A 1 54.09 19.46 -28.73
N LEU A 2 53.26 18.45 -28.98
CA LEU A 2 51.85 18.26 -28.61
C LEU A 2 50.77 19.32 -28.93
N THR A 3 49.91 18.93 -29.88
CA THR A 3 48.50 19.30 -30.13
C THR A 3 47.65 19.37 -28.85
N ILE A 4 46.61 20.21 -28.79
CA ILE A 4 45.26 19.82 -28.32
C ILE A 4 44.20 20.83 -28.82
N PHE A 5 43.19 20.25 -29.46
CA PHE A 5 41.93 20.79 -29.98
C PHE A 5 40.87 20.80 -28.86
N LEU A 6 39.62 21.22 -29.17
CA LEU A 6 38.40 21.11 -28.33
C LEU A 6 38.25 22.25 -27.28
N LEU A 7 37.11 22.90 -27.04
CA LEU A 7 35.68 22.56 -27.07
C LEU A 7 34.90 23.79 -27.59
N GLY A 8 33.86 23.72 -28.43
CA GLY A 8 32.69 22.84 -28.34
C GLY A 8 31.54 23.60 -27.65
N THR A 9 30.76 24.37 -28.41
CA THR A 9 29.57 25.09 -27.96
C THR A 9 28.47 24.13 -27.50
N ALA A 10 27.90 24.36 -26.32
CA ALA A 10 26.66 23.74 -25.88
C ALA A 10 25.76 24.80 -25.21
N VAL A 11 24.96 25.46 -26.04
CA VAL A 11 23.68 26.03 -25.63
C VAL A 11 22.65 24.92 -25.77
N LEU A 12 22.04 24.46 -24.67
CA LEU A 12 20.64 24.04 -24.66
C LEU A 12 20.08 24.21 -23.24
N SER A 13 19.14 25.15 -23.15
CA SER A 13 18.25 25.41 -22.02
C SER A 13 17.62 24.13 -21.47
N SER A 14 17.89 23.80 -20.21
CA SER A 14 17.09 22.84 -19.46
C SER A 14 15.77 23.51 -19.03
N CYS A 15 14.83 23.55 -19.96
CA CYS A 15 13.40 23.64 -19.66
C CYS A 15 12.82 22.24 -19.82
N ARG A 16 12.70 21.49 -18.73
CA ARG A 16 11.68 20.44 -18.64
C ARG A 16 10.57 20.96 -17.74
N LYS A 17 9.73 21.76 -18.39
CA LYS A 17 8.42 22.19 -17.96
C LYS A 17 7.41 21.23 -18.60
N ASP A 18 6.44 20.81 -17.79
CA ASP A 18 5.20 20.10 -18.13
C ASP A 18 5.35 18.65 -18.65
N GLU A 19 5.35 17.69 -17.73
CA GLU A 19 4.87 16.34 -18.04
C GLU A 19 3.34 16.34 -17.97
N ASP A 20 2.77 16.14 -19.15
CA ASP A 20 1.36 16.08 -19.51
C ASP A 20 0.60 15.03 -18.67
N LEU A 21 -0.37 15.48 -17.87
CA LEU A 21 -1.22 14.66 -16.99
C LEU A 21 -2.35 13.90 -17.74
N ASN A 22 -2.17 13.59 -19.02
CA ASN A 22 -3.22 13.01 -19.87
C ASN A 22 -2.98 11.56 -20.32
N ALA A 23 -2.11 10.80 -19.64
CA ALA A 23 -1.87 9.39 -19.96
C ALA A 23 -2.72 8.38 -19.18
N PHE A 24 -3.84 8.77 -18.58
CA PHE A 24 -4.86 7.81 -18.12
C PHE A 24 -5.86 7.54 -19.26
N VAL A 25 -5.37 6.85 -20.30
CA VAL A 25 -6.26 6.22 -21.27
C VAL A 25 -6.86 5.01 -20.58
N ASP A 26 -8.20 5.02 -20.44
CA ASP A 26 -9.05 3.89 -20.05
C ASP A 26 -8.73 2.66 -20.92
N LYS A 27 -7.76 1.85 -20.50
CA LYS A 27 -7.65 0.48 -20.97
C LYS A 27 -8.72 -0.32 -20.24
N LYS A 28 -9.78 -0.69 -20.97
CA LYS A 28 -10.66 -1.79 -20.57
C LYS A 28 -9.79 -2.97 -20.14
N THR A 29 -9.86 -3.31 -18.86
CA THR A 29 -9.14 -4.43 -18.26
C THR A 29 -9.65 -5.72 -18.90
N ASP A 30 -8.85 -6.30 -19.77
CA ASP A 30 -9.10 -7.61 -20.35
C ASP A 30 -8.87 -8.65 -19.24
N SER A 31 -9.93 -9.35 -18.84
CA SER A 31 -9.99 -10.15 -17.60
C SER A 31 -9.37 -11.54 -17.71
N THR A 32 -8.38 -11.75 -18.59
CA THR A 32 -7.92 -13.11 -18.95
C THR A 32 -6.42 -13.33 -18.90
N ALA A 33 -5.70 -12.61 -18.04
CA ALA A 33 -4.31 -12.98 -17.72
C ALA A 33 -3.98 -12.62 -16.27
N ILE A 34 -4.42 -13.46 -15.32
CA ILE A 34 -3.88 -13.43 -13.96
C ILE A 34 -2.57 -14.23 -13.99
N SER A 35 -1.57 -13.64 -14.63
CA SER A 35 -0.18 -14.01 -14.38
C SER A 35 0.09 -13.77 -12.90
N SER A 36 0.86 -14.65 -12.27
CA SER A 36 1.38 -14.52 -10.89
C SER A 36 2.18 -13.23 -10.62
N SER A 37 2.25 -12.34 -11.61
CA SER A 37 2.82 -11.01 -11.63
C SER A 37 2.26 -10.06 -10.57
N ILE A 38 3.17 -9.20 -10.10
CA ILE A 38 2.92 -7.85 -9.59
C ILE A 38 1.59 -7.27 -10.09
N GLY A 39 0.79 -6.72 -9.19
CA GLY A 39 -0.56 -6.28 -9.54
C GLY A 39 -1.36 -5.77 -8.35
N SER A 40 -2.47 -5.11 -8.66
CA SER A 40 -3.49 -4.67 -7.70
C SER A 40 -4.78 -5.42 -7.98
N PHE A 41 -5.33 -6.07 -6.96
CA PHE A 41 -6.54 -6.88 -7.03
C PHE A 41 -7.61 -6.19 -6.18
N LEU A 42 -8.71 -5.77 -6.80
CA LEU A 42 -9.84 -5.16 -6.09
C LEU A 42 -10.75 -6.26 -5.54
N ALA A 43 -10.98 -6.27 -4.23
CA ALA A 43 -11.80 -7.29 -3.59
C ALA A 43 -13.27 -7.08 -3.95
N THR A 44 -13.93 -8.17 -4.33
CA THR A 44 -15.36 -8.21 -4.62
C THR A 44 -16.17 -8.68 -3.40
N GLU A 45 -15.53 -9.41 -2.48
CA GLU A 45 -16.14 -9.90 -1.25
C GLU A 45 -15.16 -9.88 -0.08
N GLY A 46 -15.72 -9.90 1.13
CA GLY A 46 -14.95 -10.03 2.35
C GLY A 46 -14.77 -8.72 3.11
N LYS A 47 -13.99 -8.78 4.19
CA LYS A 47 -13.88 -7.66 5.13
C LYS A 47 -12.46 -7.43 5.58
N LEU A 48 -12.12 -6.16 5.77
CA LEU A 48 -10.94 -5.72 6.48
C LEU A 48 -11.39 -5.07 7.79
N LYS A 49 -10.84 -5.54 8.91
CA LYS A 49 -11.02 -4.94 10.23
C LYS A 49 -9.72 -4.30 10.69
N VAL A 50 -9.80 -3.05 11.11
CA VAL A 50 -8.70 -2.26 11.67
C VAL A 50 -9.11 -1.80 13.06
N VAL A 51 -8.31 -2.12 14.06
CA VAL A 51 -8.53 -1.75 15.46
C VAL A 51 -7.44 -0.79 15.88
N LEU A 52 -7.84 0.42 16.28
CA LEU A 52 -6.99 1.43 16.88
C LEU A 52 -7.57 1.73 18.26
N GLU A 53 -6.79 1.48 19.31
CA GLU A 53 -7.25 1.56 20.70
C GLU A 53 -8.53 0.73 20.91
N ASP A 54 -9.62 1.34 21.37
CA ASP A 54 -10.91 0.69 21.61
C ASP A 54 -11.87 0.78 20.41
N SER A 55 -11.42 1.38 19.30
CA SER A 55 -12.23 1.60 18.11
C SER A 55 -11.95 0.56 17.03
N THR A 56 -13.01 -0.02 16.47
CA THR A 56 -12.92 -0.95 15.33
C THR A 56 -13.54 -0.33 14.08
N TYR A 57 -12.73 -0.19 13.03
CA TYR A 57 -13.14 0.23 11.70
C TYR A 57 -13.23 -1.00 10.80
N THR A 58 -14.39 -1.20 10.17
CA THR A 58 -14.62 -2.30 9.24
C THR A 58 -14.86 -1.74 7.85
N PHE A 59 -14.04 -2.19 6.90
CA PHE A 59 -14.29 -2.01 5.47
C PHE A 59 -14.93 -3.29 4.94
N ASP A 60 -16.01 -3.14 4.19
CA ASP A 60 -16.76 -4.24 3.59
C ASP A 60 -16.67 -4.15 2.07
N ALA A 61 -16.02 -5.13 1.43
CA ALA A 61 -15.77 -5.12 -0.02
C ALA A 61 -17.06 -5.06 -0.87
N ALA A 62 -18.22 -5.38 -0.28
CA ALA A 62 -19.51 -5.23 -0.96
C ALA A 62 -19.90 -3.77 -1.22
N VAL A 63 -19.34 -2.81 -0.48
CA VAL A 63 -19.70 -1.38 -0.55
C VAL A 63 -18.51 -0.42 -0.54
N ASP A 64 -17.40 -0.83 0.04
CA ASP A 64 -16.15 -0.08 0.15
C ASP A 64 -15.14 -0.58 -0.86
N SER A 65 -14.15 0.25 -1.21
CA SER A 65 -13.06 -0.18 -2.08
C SER A 65 -11.91 -0.74 -1.24
N ILE A 66 -11.62 -2.03 -1.40
CA ILE A 66 -10.50 -2.71 -0.74
C ILE A 66 -9.63 -3.36 -1.81
N ALA A 67 -8.34 -3.08 -1.84
CA ALA A 67 -7.41 -3.70 -2.78
C ALA A 67 -6.29 -4.44 -2.06
N PHE A 68 -5.89 -5.60 -2.61
CA PHE A 68 -4.65 -6.27 -2.26
C PHE A 68 -3.61 -5.95 -3.33
N ILE A 69 -2.41 -5.56 -2.90
CA ILE A 69 -1.39 -5.04 -3.80
C ILE A 69 -0.14 -5.90 -3.66
N LYS A 70 0.45 -6.31 -4.79
CA LYS A 70 1.80 -6.86 -4.91
C LYS A 70 2.64 -5.87 -5.72
N VAL A 71 3.81 -5.48 -5.23
CA VAL A 71 4.77 -4.63 -5.97
C VAL A 71 6.18 -5.19 -5.87
N ASP A 72 6.95 -5.00 -6.94
CA ASP A 72 8.41 -5.15 -6.94
C ASP A 72 8.99 -3.79 -7.36
N THR A 73 9.84 -3.23 -6.50
CA THR A 73 10.58 -2.01 -6.78
C THR A 73 12.07 -2.31 -6.68
N ALA A 74 12.75 -2.33 -7.83
CA ALA A 74 14.20 -2.54 -7.92
C ALA A 74 14.70 -3.82 -7.22
N GLY A 75 13.94 -4.93 -7.34
CA GLY A 75 14.27 -6.22 -6.74
C GLY A 75 13.88 -6.33 -5.26
N SER A 76 13.14 -5.35 -4.73
CA SER A 76 12.54 -5.39 -3.40
C SER A 76 11.03 -5.58 -3.54
N GLU A 77 10.56 -6.74 -3.11
CA GLU A 77 9.14 -7.09 -3.14
C GLU A 77 8.40 -6.56 -1.91
N TYR A 78 7.15 -6.15 -2.12
CA TYR A 78 6.21 -5.81 -1.06
C TYR A 78 4.82 -6.32 -1.42
N PHE A 79 4.04 -6.58 -0.38
CA PHE A 79 2.61 -6.79 -0.52
C PHE A 79 1.84 -6.05 0.56
N GLY A 80 0.58 -5.74 0.29
CA GLY A 80 -0.20 -4.94 1.21
C GLY A 80 -1.69 -4.89 0.89
N ILE A 81 -2.40 -4.15 1.73
CA ILE A 81 -3.82 -3.89 1.60
C ILE A 81 -4.04 -2.39 1.67
N THR A 82 -4.88 -1.88 0.79
CA THR A 82 -5.44 -0.54 0.89
C THR A 82 -6.95 -0.63 0.96
N ALA A 83 -7.58 0.30 1.68
CA ALA A 83 -9.03 0.40 1.77
C ALA A 83 -9.47 1.86 1.91
N ILE A 84 -10.61 2.19 1.34
CA ILE A 84 -11.32 3.45 1.54
C ILE A 84 -12.81 3.18 1.63
N ASN A 85 -13.47 3.77 2.62
CA ASN A 85 -14.91 3.60 2.76
C ASN A 85 -15.66 4.40 1.69
N LYS A 86 -16.88 4.00 1.37
CA LYS A 86 -17.72 4.67 0.34
C LYS A 86 -17.93 6.17 0.60
N ALA A 87 -17.96 6.58 1.86
CA ALA A 87 -18.11 7.99 2.24
C ALA A 87 -16.83 8.82 2.08
N HIS A 88 -15.69 8.19 1.78
CA HIS A 88 -14.37 8.82 1.69
C HIS A 88 -13.97 9.58 2.98
N THR A 89 -14.40 9.07 4.14
CA THR A 89 -14.10 9.63 5.46
C THR A 89 -13.03 8.86 6.20
N VAL A 90 -12.77 7.60 5.82
CA VAL A 90 -11.72 6.77 6.41
C VAL A 90 -11.00 6.02 5.31
N SER A 91 -9.67 6.04 5.33
CA SER A 91 -8.84 5.19 4.49
C SER A 91 -7.69 4.56 5.27
N PHE A 92 -7.28 3.38 4.83
CA PHE A 92 -6.26 2.59 5.48
C PHE A 92 -5.31 2.00 4.44
N GLY A 93 -4.03 1.90 4.79
CA GLY A 93 -3.02 1.22 4.02
C GLY A 93 -2.03 0.52 4.93
N ILE A 94 -1.66 -0.71 4.60
CA ILE A 94 -0.55 -1.42 5.27
C ILE A 94 0.21 -2.27 4.25
N SER A 95 1.53 -2.30 4.37
CA SER A 95 2.39 -3.14 3.56
C SER A 95 3.41 -3.89 4.41
N GLY A 96 3.83 -5.06 3.93
CA GLY A 96 4.92 -5.85 4.47
C GLY A 96 6.00 -6.07 3.40
N ALA A 97 7.24 -6.19 3.85
CA ALA A 97 8.37 -6.52 2.98
C ALA A 97 8.40 -8.03 2.63
N GLY A 98 8.69 -8.35 1.37
CA GLY A 98 8.77 -9.70 0.81
C GLY A 98 7.62 -10.02 -0.15
N ALA A 99 7.65 -11.25 -0.70
CA ALA A 99 6.61 -11.76 -1.61
C ALA A 99 5.31 -12.14 -0.88
N ALA A 100 4.18 -11.95 -1.58
CA ALA A 100 2.88 -12.49 -1.16
C ALA A 100 2.82 -14.00 -1.44
N VAL A 101 3.11 -14.82 -0.43
CA VAL A 101 2.95 -16.28 -0.51
C VAL A 101 2.21 -16.83 0.71
N ASN A 102 1.71 -18.05 0.61
CA ASN A 102 1.00 -18.71 1.70
C ASN A 102 1.85 -18.76 2.98
N LYS A 103 1.23 -18.42 4.11
CA LYS A 103 1.84 -18.43 5.45
C LYS A 103 3.02 -17.44 5.62
N THR A 104 3.15 -16.43 4.77
CA THR A 104 4.18 -15.38 4.92
C THR A 104 4.00 -14.61 6.23
N LYS A 105 5.13 -14.34 6.88
CA LYS A 105 5.23 -13.39 8.00
C LYS A 105 6.19 -12.27 7.58
N ALA A 106 5.65 -11.11 7.26
CA ALA A 106 6.42 -9.95 6.86
C ALA A 106 6.57 -8.97 8.03
N THR A 107 7.72 -8.28 8.09
CA THR A 107 7.82 -7.05 8.88
C THR A 107 7.08 -5.95 8.12
N VAL A 108 6.29 -5.16 8.85
CA VAL A 108 5.56 -4.02 8.25
C VAL A 108 6.57 -3.03 7.69
N ALA A 109 6.35 -2.61 6.44
CA ALA A 109 7.20 -1.68 5.72
C ALA A 109 6.53 -0.31 5.53
N GLY A 110 5.21 -0.25 5.66
CA GLY A 110 4.42 0.97 5.56
C GLY A 110 3.07 0.78 6.26
N GLY A 111 2.53 1.87 6.79
CA GLY A 111 1.26 1.86 7.51
C GLY A 111 0.68 3.26 7.58
N GLN A 112 -0.61 3.38 7.27
CA GLN A 112 -1.33 4.64 7.35
C GLN A 112 -2.81 4.38 7.65
N LEU A 113 -3.38 5.21 8.52
CA LEU A 113 -4.82 5.29 8.77
C LEU A 113 -5.19 6.77 8.76
N LEU A 114 -6.06 7.16 7.83
CA LEU A 114 -6.50 8.53 7.62
C LEU A 114 -7.97 8.68 7.97
N PHE A 115 -8.28 9.76 8.66
CA PHE A 115 -9.65 10.20 8.92
C PHE A 115 -9.83 11.58 8.32
N LYS A 116 -10.93 11.76 7.59
CA LYS A 116 -11.43 13.06 7.18
C LYS A 116 -12.69 13.35 7.99
N LEU A 117 -12.53 14.18 9.00
CA LEU A 117 -13.59 14.66 9.88
C LEU A 117 -13.93 16.10 9.45
N ASP A 118 -14.97 16.25 8.64
CA ASP A 118 -15.42 17.53 8.06
C ASP A 118 -14.27 18.36 7.45
N SER A 119 -13.67 19.27 8.23
CA SER A 119 -12.60 20.20 7.87
C SER A 119 -11.20 19.81 8.35
N GLN A 120 -11.07 18.74 9.13
CA GLN A 120 -9.80 18.29 9.71
C GLN A 120 -9.43 16.89 9.24
N ALA A 121 -8.20 16.77 8.74
CA ALA A 121 -7.59 15.48 8.43
C ALA A 121 -6.75 15.02 9.62
N VAL A 122 -7.05 13.83 10.14
CA VAL A 122 -6.23 13.17 11.15
C VAL A 122 -5.51 12.01 10.48
N ALA A 123 -4.18 12.01 10.55
CA ALA A 123 -3.34 10.97 9.99
C ALA A 123 -2.61 10.23 11.10
N TYR A 124 -2.70 8.90 11.06
CA TYR A 124 -1.82 8.00 11.78
C TYR A 124 -0.89 7.35 10.77
N THR A 125 0.42 7.44 10.98
CA THR A 125 1.42 6.93 10.03
C THR A 125 2.49 6.13 10.75
N LEU A 126 3.07 5.15 10.06
CA LEU A 126 4.24 4.44 10.56
C LEU A 126 5.37 5.44 10.82
N SER A 127 5.94 5.41 12.03
CA SER A 127 7.01 6.31 12.42
C SER A 127 8.25 6.11 11.54
N ARG A 128 8.93 7.21 11.21
CA ARG A 128 10.25 7.18 10.57
C ARG A 128 11.37 6.81 11.56
N GLN A 129 11.08 6.83 12.86
CA GLN A 129 12.04 6.61 13.94
C GLN A 129 11.80 5.30 14.70
N ALA A 130 10.76 4.54 14.32
CA ALA A 130 10.49 3.22 14.87
C ALA A 130 11.72 2.30 14.71
N HIS A 131 12.16 1.67 15.80
CA HIS A 131 13.11 0.57 15.69
C HIS A 131 12.45 -0.60 14.95
N LYS A 132 13.25 -1.51 14.37
CA LYS A 132 12.72 -2.63 13.56
C LYS A 132 11.67 -3.50 14.29
N LEU A 133 11.70 -3.56 15.62
CA LEU A 133 10.72 -4.27 16.43
C LEU A 133 9.39 -3.51 16.57
N ASP A 134 9.42 -2.18 16.49
CA ASP A 134 8.28 -1.28 16.64
C ASP A 134 7.46 -1.16 15.35
N LEU A 135 7.93 -1.71 14.23
CA LEU A 135 7.19 -1.67 12.97
C LEU A 135 5.99 -2.64 12.99
N GLY A 136 6.12 -3.74 13.74
CA GLY A 136 5.12 -4.79 13.82
C GLY A 136 5.21 -5.83 12.69
N LYS A 137 4.13 -6.59 12.48
CA LYS A 137 4.08 -7.76 11.59
C LYS A 137 2.80 -7.78 10.75
N LEU A 138 2.94 -8.14 9.47
CA LEU A 138 1.86 -8.49 8.55
C LEU A 138 1.94 -9.99 8.26
N ASN A 139 0.92 -10.74 8.67
CA ASN A 139 0.85 -12.19 8.52
C ASN A 139 -0.18 -12.54 7.45
N LEU A 140 0.29 -13.12 6.34
CA LEU A 140 -0.54 -13.64 5.27
C LEU A 140 -0.77 -15.13 5.53
N LYS A 141 -1.95 -15.48 6.04
CA LYS A 141 -2.29 -16.88 6.36
C LYS A 141 -2.56 -17.68 5.10
N LYS A 142 -3.30 -17.08 4.17
CA LYS A 142 -3.63 -17.66 2.87
C LYS A 142 -3.47 -16.58 1.80
N TYR A 143 -2.79 -16.92 0.73
CA TYR A 143 -2.78 -16.20 -0.52
C TYR A 143 -2.87 -17.24 -1.64
N LYS A 144 -3.94 -17.15 -2.41
CA LYS A 144 -4.26 -18.13 -3.43
C LYS A 144 -4.47 -17.39 -4.74
N GLU A 145 -3.72 -17.80 -5.74
CA GLU A 145 -3.83 -17.33 -7.12
C GLU A 145 -4.10 -18.59 -7.97
N GLU A 146 -5.24 -19.25 -7.70
CA GLU A 146 -5.73 -20.32 -8.57
C GLU A 146 -6.86 -19.74 -9.41
N GLU A 147 -6.62 -19.63 -10.72
CA GLU A 147 -7.53 -19.02 -11.71
C GLU A 147 -8.96 -19.60 -11.65
N GLU A 148 -9.11 -20.89 -11.34
CA GLU A 148 -10.42 -21.56 -11.33
C GLU A 148 -11.27 -21.31 -10.07
N LYS A 149 -10.69 -20.79 -8.98
CA LYS A 149 -11.35 -20.71 -7.66
C LYS A 149 -11.40 -19.31 -7.06
N GLY A 150 -11.02 -18.30 -7.85
CA GLY A 150 -10.90 -16.92 -7.41
C GLY A 150 -9.61 -16.68 -6.62
N ILE A 151 -9.13 -15.43 -6.65
CA ILE A 151 -8.00 -15.05 -5.81
C ILE A 151 -8.53 -14.87 -4.39
N GLU A 152 -7.77 -15.33 -3.39
CA GLU A 152 -8.12 -15.12 -1.99
C GLU A 152 -6.90 -14.62 -1.20
N ALA A 153 -7.13 -13.64 -0.33
CA ALA A 153 -6.13 -13.13 0.60
C ALA A 153 -6.72 -13.10 2.01
N LYS A 154 -6.09 -13.84 2.93
CA LYS A 154 -6.52 -13.92 4.34
C LYS A 154 -5.33 -13.73 5.26
N GLY A 155 -5.50 -12.90 6.28
CA GLY A 155 -4.40 -12.61 7.19
C GLY A 155 -4.75 -11.70 8.35
N SER A 156 -3.70 -11.21 9.00
CA SER A 156 -3.77 -10.36 10.18
C SER A 156 -2.52 -9.53 10.32
N PHE A 157 -2.62 -8.39 10.99
CA PHE A 157 -1.48 -7.53 11.26
C PHE A 157 -1.51 -6.93 12.65
N THR A 158 -0.32 -6.52 13.09
CA THR A 158 -0.08 -5.62 14.21
C THR A 158 0.96 -4.62 13.75
N THR A 159 0.74 -3.34 13.99
CA THR A 159 1.70 -2.26 13.74
C THR A 159 1.54 -1.17 14.79
N PHE A 160 2.39 -0.16 14.75
CA PHE A 160 2.38 0.97 15.66
C PHE A 160 2.48 2.25 14.84
N LEU A 161 1.47 3.13 14.96
CA LEU A 161 1.36 4.34 14.16
C LEU A 161 1.43 5.57 15.06
N GLU A 162 2.07 6.63 14.61
CA GLU A 162 2.11 7.94 15.26
C GLU A 162 1.03 8.86 14.67
N LYS A 163 0.41 9.67 15.52
CA LYS A 163 -0.54 10.70 15.08
C LYS A 163 0.23 11.94 14.60
N GLY A 164 0.01 12.36 13.36
CA GLY A 164 0.54 13.61 12.82
C GLY A 164 2.04 13.64 12.47
N ALA A 165 2.73 12.49 12.49
CA ALA A 165 4.16 12.37 12.17
C ALA A 165 5.07 13.37 12.92
N ILE A 166 4.73 13.65 14.18
CA ILE A 166 5.49 14.55 15.04
C ILE A 166 6.60 13.74 15.73
N LYS A 167 7.81 14.30 15.77
CA LYS A 167 8.95 13.69 16.48
C LYS A 167 8.58 13.41 17.94
N ASP A 168 8.93 12.22 18.43
CA ASP A 168 8.66 11.75 19.80
C ASP A 168 7.15 11.62 20.14
N SER A 169 6.29 11.47 19.13
CA SER A 169 4.85 11.22 19.33
C SER A 169 4.60 9.86 19.98
N VAL A 170 3.51 9.79 20.76
CA VAL A 170 2.97 8.52 21.24
C VAL A 170 2.69 7.59 20.06
N MET A 171 3.12 6.34 20.21
CA MET A 171 2.88 5.24 19.27
C MET A 171 1.60 4.53 19.65
N TYR A 172 0.66 4.48 18.72
CA TYR A 172 -0.61 3.79 18.90
C TYR A 172 -0.54 2.41 18.27
N LYS A 173 -0.80 1.38 19.08
CA LYS A 173 -0.91 0.02 18.56
C LYS A 173 -2.15 -0.09 17.68
N VAL A 174 -1.94 -0.55 16.45
CA VAL A 174 -3.00 -0.86 15.49
C VAL A 174 -2.95 -2.34 15.17
N THR A 175 -4.07 -3.01 15.27
CA THR A 175 -4.20 -4.43 14.90
C THR A 175 -5.29 -4.61 13.86
N GLY A 176 -5.28 -5.73 13.17
CA GLY A 176 -6.36 -6.00 12.23
C GLY A 176 -6.31 -7.38 11.60
N SER A 177 -7.34 -7.64 10.83
CA SER A 177 -7.51 -8.90 10.11
C SER A 177 -8.25 -8.65 8.81
N PHE A 178 -7.98 -9.50 7.83
CA PHE A 178 -8.61 -9.45 6.53
C PHE A 178 -8.92 -10.86 6.04
N ASP A 179 -10.04 -10.98 5.35
CA ASP A 179 -10.47 -12.17 4.63
C ASP A 179 -11.17 -11.65 3.38
N LEU A 180 -10.48 -11.71 2.24
CA LEU A 180 -10.82 -11.03 1.00
C LEU A 180 -10.84 -12.02 -0.16
N LYS A 181 -11.80 -11.84 -1.06
CA LYS A 181 -11.86 -12.52 -2.35
C LYS A 181 -11.89 -11.50 -3.48
N PHE A 182 -11.27 -11.85 -4.59
CA PHE A 182 -11.11 -10.99 -5.76
C PHE A 182 -11.67 -11.72 -6.98
#